data_AF-A0A956J0F9-F1
#
_entry.id   AF-A0A956J0F9-F1
#
_cell.length_a   1.000
_cell.length_b   1.000
_cell.length_c   1.000
_cell.angle_alpha   90.00
_cell.angle_beta   90.00
_cell.angle_gamma   90.00
#
_symmetry.space_group_name_H-M   'P 1'
#
loop_
_entity.id
_entity.type
_entity.pdbx_description
1 polymer ?
#
loop_
_entity_poly.entity_id
_entity_poly.type
_entity_poly.pdbx_seq_one_letter_code
_entity_poly.pdbx_strand_id
1 'polypeptide(L)'
;AETTRCGQLPCSGECCDEGCSVCMPSGTSVCEEMCVFPRCNPIIAQATGDCADSLGFRWTGSACEELIGCSCEGTLCFALYDSLDACEANNVECLGK
;
A
#
# COMPACT_ATOMS: atom_id res chain seq x y z
N ALA A 1 5.55 21.70 19.37
CA ALA A 1 5.24 20.37 18.82
C ALA A 1 6.34 20.04 17.84
N GLU A 2 7.11 18.98 18.10
CA GLU A 2 8.20 18.56 17.23
C GLU A 2 7.62 18.03 15.92
N THR A 3 7.86 18.74 14.83
CA THR A 3 7.47 18.31 13.48
C THR A 3 8.33 17.10 13.11
N THR A 4 7.70 15.91 13.07
CA THR A 4 8.36 14.69 12.62
C THR A 4 8.68 14.84 11.14
N ARG A 5 9.97 14.70 10.78
CA ARG A 5 10.41 14.73 9.39
C ARG A 5 10.09 13.41 8.71
N CYS A 6 9.67 13.50 7.46
CA CYS A 6 9.47 12.32 6.63
C CYS A 6 10.78 11.54 6.40
N GLY A 7 10.68 10.21 6.29
CA GLY A 7 11.81 9.33 5.93
C GLY A 7 12.63 8.77 7.09
N GLN A 8 12.45 9.29 8.31
CA GLN A 8 13.13 8.76 9.50
C GLN A 8 12.22 7.85 10.35
N LEU A 9 10.91 8.11 10.35
CA LEU A 9 9.86 7.27 10.95
C LEU A 9 8.55 7.39 10.12
N PRO A 10 7.69 6.35 10.09
CA PRO A 10 6.37 6.47 9.48
C PRO A 10 5.55 7.50 10.26
N CYS A 11 4.91 8.44 9.56
CA CYS A 11 4.06 9.45 10.20
C CYS A 11 2.89 8.75 10.92
N SER A 12 2.69 9.08 12.19
CA SER A 12 1.72 8.47 13.11
C SER A 12 0.27 8.89 12.81
N GLY A 13 -0.23 8.61 11.61
CA GLY A 13 -1.58 9.00 11.16
C GLY A 13 -1.66 10.35 10.43
N GLU A 14 -0.53 10.85 9.93
CA GLU A 14 -0.39 12.15 9.26
C GLU A 14 0.33 12.00 7.91
N CYS A 15 0.06 12.87 6.92
CA CYS A 15 0.58 12.73 5.55
C CYS A 15 1.95 13.39 5.38
N CYS A 16 2.79 12.86 4.48
CA CYS A 16 4.06 13.48 4.11
C CYS A 16 3.93 14.29 2.82
N ASP A 17 4.35 15.56 2.87
CA ASP A 17 4.47 16.43 1.70
C ASP A 17 5.92 16.44 1.18
N GLU A 18 6.15 16.06 -0.08
CA GLU A 18 7.48 16.15 -0.72
C GLU A 18 7.98 17.61 -0.81
N GLY A 19 7.07 18.59 -0.85
CA GLY A 19 7.40 20.01 -0.84
C GLY A 19 7.90 20.53 0.52
N CYS A 20 7.49 19.90 1.63
CA CYS A 20 7.76 20.42 2.97
C CYS A 20 8.51 19.44 3.91
N SER A 21 8.67 18.16 3.54
CA SER A 21 9.37 17.14 4.34
C SER A 21 8.90 17.01 5.80
N VAL A 22 7.64 17.34 6.08
CA VAL A 22 7.02 17.30 7.42
C VAL A 22 5.73 16.48 7.39
N CYS A 23 5.45 15.76 8.48
CA CYS A 23 4.14 15.15 8.70
C CYS A 23 3.08 16.25 8.96
N MET A 24 1.95 16.22 8.25
CA MET A 24 0.82 17.15 8.43
C MET A 24 -0.48 16.47 8.85
N PRO A 25 -1.31 17.12 9.68
CA PRO A 25 -2.58 16.58 10.15
C PRO A 25 -3.60 16.37 9.01
N SER A 26 -4.38 15.30 9.14
CA SER A 26 -5.50 14.98 8.25
C SER A 26 -6.50 16.14 8.18
N GLY A 27 -6.78 16.63 6.96
CA GLY A 27 -7.74 17.72 6.70
C GLY A 27 -7.12 19.01 6.14
N THR A 28 -5.80 19.08 6.00
CA THR A 28 -5.13 20.19 5.29
C THR A 28 -5.09 19.87 3.79
N SER A 29 -5.60 20.78 2.97
CA SER A 29 -5.91 20.62 1.54
C SER A 29 -4.70 20.46 0.59
N VAL A 30 -3.55 20.03 1.11
CA VAL A 30 -2.37 19.66 0.32
C VAL A 30 -2.24 18.13 0.16
N CYS A 31 -3.21 17.37 0.65
CA CYS A 31 -3.31 15.93 0.38
C CYS A 31 -4.19 15.67 -0.86
N GLU A 32 -3.96 16.40 -1.96
CA GLU A 32 -4.70 16.20 -3.21
C GLU A 32 -4.08 15.16 -4.14
N GLU A 33 -3.30 14.23 -3.59
CA GLU A 33 -3.20 12.88 -4.11
C GLU A 33 -2.85 11.96 -2.93
N MET A 34 -3.63 10.89 -2.79
CA MET A 34 -3.55 9.88 -1.74
C MET A 34 -2.10 9.58 -1.38
N CYS A 35 -1.77 9.42 -0.07
CA CYS A 35 -0.48 8.93 0.41
C CYS A 35 0.18 8.06 -0.66
N VAL A 36 1.15 8.60 -1.40
CA VAL A 36 1.73 7.90 -2.53
C VAL A 36 2.56 6.80 -1.91
N PHE A 37 1.92 5.65 -1.65
CA PHE A 37 2.64 4.40 -1.58
C PHE A 37 3.42 4.36 -2.89
N PRO A 38 4.76 4.29 -2.84
CA PRO A 38 5.55 4.23 -4.06
C PRO A 38 4.90 3.19 -4.96
N ARG A 39 4.53 3.57 -6.18
CA ARG A 39 3.65 2.78 -7.06
C ARG A 39 4.07 1.31 -7.20
N CYS A 40 5.35 1.03 -6.97
CA CYS A 40 5.97 -0.29 -7.09
C CYS A 40 6.22 -1.01 -5.77
N ASN A 41 5.85 -0.40 -4.64
CA ASN A 41 6.02 -1.03 -3.34
C ASN A 41 5.09 -2.24 -3.20
N PRO A 42 5.54 -3.28 -2.47
CA PRO A 42 4.70 -4.42 -2.16
C PRO A 42 3.43 -4.00 -1.40
N ILE A 43 2.32 -4.63 -1.74
CA ILE A 43 1.09 -4.62 -0.99
C ILE A 43 1.28 -5.51 0.25
N ILE A 44 1.39 -4.87 1.41
CA ILE A 44 1.51 -5.54 2.69
C ILE A 44 0.11 -5.98 3.17
N ALA A 45 -0.29 -7.14 2.66
CA ALA A 45 -1.54 -7.83 2.98
C ALA A 45 -1.24 -9.33 3.15
N GLN A 46 -1.88 -9.98 4.12
CA GLN A 46 -1.72 -11.40 4.43
C GLN A 46 -3.10 -12.03 4.59
N ALA A 47 -3.27 -13.24 4.07
CA ALA A 47 -4.45 -14.04 4.33
C ALA A 47 -4.35 -14.70 5.71
N THR A 48 -5.44 -14.69 6.46
CA THR A 48 -5.57 -15.37 7.76
C THR A 48 -6.79 -16.30 7.77
N GLY A 49 -6.71 -17.35 8.59
CA GLY A 49 -7.72 -18.41 8.63
C GLY A 49 -7.45 -19.55 7.64
N ASP A 50 -7.90 -20.75 7.99
CA ASP A 50 -7.68 -21.98 7.22
C ASP A 50 -8.90 -22.30 6.36
N CYS A 51 -9.09 -21.52 5.31
CA CYS A 51 -10.08 -21.80 4.26
C CYS A 51 -9.49 -21.53 2.88
N ALA A 52 -10.15 -22.06 1.87
CA ALA A 52 -9.69 -22.02 0.47
C ALA A 52 -10.36 -20.89 -0.34
N ASP A 53 -10.78 -19.81 0.33
CA ASP A 53 -11.42 -18.68 -0.33
C ASP A 53 -10.36 -17.73 -0.91
N SER A 54 -10.56 -17.29 -2.14
CA SER A 54 -9.71 -16.28 -2.77
C SER A 54 -10.11 -14.90 -2.27
N LEU A 55 -9.16 -14.19 -1.67
CA LEU A 55 -9.32 -12.82 -1.17
C LEU A 55 -8.86 -11.77 -2.19
N GLY A 56 -8.28 -12.20 -3.31
CA GLY A 56 -7.68 -11.35 -4.34
C GLY A 56 -6.16 -11.51 -4.44
N PHE A 57 -5.53 -10.60 -5.19
CA PHE A 57 -4.12 -10.65 -5.54
C PHE A 57 -3.36 -9.45 -4.97
N ARG A 58 -2.19 -9.70 -4.38
CA ARG A 58 -1.27 -8.66 -3.90
C ARG A 58 -0.06 -8.57 -4.83
N TRP A 59 0.45 -7.36 -5.03
CA TRP A 59 1.77 -7.14 -5.61
C TRP A 59 2.84 -7.33 -4.52
N THR A 60 3.88 -8.11 -4.78
CA THR A 60 4.96 -8.38 -3.81
C THR A 60 6.19 -7.50 -4.01
N GLY A 61 6.14 -6.53 -4.91
CA GLY A 61 7.31 -5.78 -5.39
C GLY A 61 7.98 -6.43 -6.60
N SER A 62 7.67 -7.69 -6.90
CA SER A 62 8.28 -8.43 -8.01
C SER A 62 7.32 -9.33 -8.78
N ALA A 63 6.24 -9.79 -8.13
CA ALA A 63 5.23 -10.62 -8.74
C ALA A 63 3.86 -10.38 -8.10
N CYS A 64 2.81 -10.82 -8.77
CA CYS A 64 1.47 -10.89 -8.21
C CYS A 64 1.25 -12.25 -7.55
N GLU A 65 0.82 -12.24 -6.29
CA GLU A 65 0.51 -13.45 -5.52
C GLU A 65 -0.95 -13.44 -5.10
N GLU A 66 -1.63 -14.58 -5.25
CA GLU A 66 -2.98 -14.78 -4.74
C GLU A 66 -2.95 -14.95 -3.22
N LEU A 67 -3.89 -14.30 -2.53
CA LEU A 67 -4.14 -14.48 -1.11
C LEU A 67 -5.33 -15.43 -0.93
N ILE A 68 -5.05 -16.59 -0.35
CA ILE A 68 -6.05 -17.62 -0.04
C ILE A 68 -6.22 -17.71 1.48
N GLY A 69 -7.43 -17.50 1.96
CA GLY A 69 -7.78 -17.55 3.38
C GLY A 69 -9.13 -16.91 3.65
N CYS A 70 -9.46 -16.73 4.93
CA CYS A 70 -10.81 -16.32 5.35
C CYS A 70 -10.93 -14.82 5.59
N SER A 71 -9.81 -14.16 5.83
CA SER A 71 -9.75 -12.73 6.09
C SER A 71 -8.42 -12.19 5.64
N CYS A 72 -8.39 -10.89 5.32
CA CYS A 72 -7.16 -10.20 5.00
C CYS A 72 -6.73 -9.35 6.20
N GLU A 73 -5.47 -9.49 6.62
CA GLU A 73 -4.82 -8.65 7.61
C GLU A 73 -3.63 -7.90 7.00
N GLY A 74 -3.43 -6.67 7.43
CA GLY A 74 -2.37 -5.79 6.94
C GLY A 74 -2.89 -4.41 6.55
N THR A 75 -1.96 -3.48 6.38
CA THR A 75 -2.29 -2.06 6.17
C THR A 75 -2.84 -1.79 4.76
N LEU A 76 -2.69 -2.74 3.82
CA LEU A 76 -3.06 -2.58 2.41
C LEU A 76 -4.04 -3.64 1.89
N CYS A 77 -4.86 -4.24 2.76
CA CYS A 77 -5.89 -5.20 2.33
C CYS A 77 -6.94 -4.62 1.37
N PHE A 78 -7.18 -3.31 1.41
CA PHE A 78 -8.07 -2.62 0.49
C PHE A 78 -7.48 -2.44 -0.93
N ALA A 79 -6.18 -2.71 -1.11
CA ALA A 79 -5.46 -2.51 -2.36
C ALA A 79 -5.31 -3.79 -3.18
N LEU A 80 -5.92 -4.91 -2.75
CA LEU A 80 -5.91 -6.15 -3.49
C LEU A 80 -6.60 -5.98 -4.84
N TYR A 81 -6.07 -6.67 -5.85
CA TYR A 81 -6.69 -6.76 -7.16
C TYR A 81 -7.64 -7.95 -7.22
N ASP A 82 -8.73 -7.80 -7.96
CA ASP A 82 -9.72 -8.87 -8.15
C ASP A 82 -9.23 -10.02 -9.04
N SER A 83 -8.13 -9.82 -9.78
CA SER A 83 -7.57 -10.83 -10.69
C SER A 83 -6.07 -10.68 -10.86
N LEU A 84 -5.42 -11.79 -11.25
CA LEU A 84 -4.00 -11.82 -11.60
C LEU A 84 -3.68 -10.83 -12.73
N ASP A 85 -4.45 -10.88 -13.82
CA ASP A 85 -4.27 -9.99 -14.98
C ASP A 85 -4.33 -8.51 -14.59
N ALA A 86 -5.26 -8.12 -13.72
CA ALA A 86 -5.37 -6.74 -13.25
C ALA A 86 -4.15 -6.33 -12.40
N CYS A 87 -3.65 -7.23 -11.56
CA CYS A 87 -2.44 -6.98 -10.77
C CYS A 87 -1.21 -6.82 -11.68
N GLU A 88 -0.99 -7.74 -12.63
CA GLU A 88 0.16 -7.70 -13.53
C GLU A 88 0.13 -6.47 -14.44
N ALA A 89 -1.04 -6.16 -15.03
CA ALA A 89 -1.18 -4.99 -15.90
C ALA A 89 -0.92 -3.67 -15.17
N ASN A 90 -1.35 -3.53 -13.91
CA ASN A 90 -1.09 -2.33 -13.12
C ASN A 90 0.38 -2.18 -12.70
N ASN A 91 1.09 -3.30 -12.55
CA ASN A 91 2.45 -3.35 -12.00
C ASN A 91 3.53 -3.68 -13.04
N VAL A 92 3.19 -3.76 -14.32
CA VAL A 92 4.15 -4.07 -15.41
C VAL A 92 5.36 -3.13 -15.42
N GLU A 93 5.17 -1.86 -15.08
CA GLU A 93 6.23 -0.84 -15.03
C GLU A 93 7.13 -0.96 -13.79
N CYS A 94 6.74 -1.77 -12.82
CA CYS A 94 7.46 -1.98 -11.58
C CYS A 94 8.48 -3.13 -11.63
N LEU A 95 8.49 -3.88 -12.72
CA LEU A 95 9.47 -4.93 -12.95
C LEU A 95 10.88 -4.33 -13.08
N GLY A 96 11.76 -4.65 -12.13
CA GLY A 96 13.16 -4.20 -12.11
C GLY A 96 13.40 -2.83 -11.46
N LYS A 97 12.48 -2.37 -10.61
CA LYS A 97 12.61 -1.16 -9.80
C LYS A 97 12.98 -1.46 -8.35
#